data_AF-A0A950ICZ6-F1
#
_entry.id   AF-A0A950ICZ6-F1
#
_cell.length_a   1.000
_cell.length_b   1.000
_cell.length_c   1.000
_cell.angle_alpha   90.00
_cell.angle_beta   90.00
_cell.angle_gamma   90.00
#
_symmetry.space_group_name_H-M   'P 1'
#
loop_
_entity.id
_entity.type
_entity.pdbx_description
1 polymer ?
#
loop_
_entity_poly.entity_id
_entity_poly.type
_entity_poly.pdbx_seq_one_letter_code
_entity_poly.pdbx_strand_id
1 'polypeptide(L)'
;MTACNGGGAAAPRLPGTGTGGGQTVQSASATFTFTFPKDTGSAKTRRPKYISSATKSISLQVTDTKNHGNGTDIYANVPAALKAVQFVNFANLTGNPNIPGQCGSDPSNAGNFKCTALFLLPVGDDTITMKSWDANGATGNILSENQTTVTTVQGFGNSFAITLDANANVMTVGATSGFCAGSFTVSPGQTVPTVGTAPITFSVSFTDLAGKTIVNPGEPTLKIGGSSTSGTVIGTGGNVNFNINQSTQTFTLSATTNNTSATIPLTAVPPNAGDGLSFSKSLSFTYQSGPGLPASFLADAQQIINGSGTVTGGVVDLWTVSLGASDTITPYSTAQL
;
A
#
# COMPACT_ATOMS: atom_id res chain seq x y z
N MET A 1 0.60 -41.70 -49.74
CA MET A 1 2.05 -41.72 -50.02
C MET A 1 2.38 -40.52 -50.91
N THR A 2 3.61 -40.02 -50.78
CA THR A 2 4.34 -39.10 -51.67
C THR A 2 4.36 -37.59 -51.31
N ALA A 3 5.37 -37.26 -50.49
CA ALA A 3 6.47 -36.29 -50.68
C ALA A 3 6.30 -34.75 -50.64
N CYS A 4 7.30 -34.15 -49.97
CA CYS A 4 7.66 -32.75 -49.79
C CYS A 4 8.13 -32.01 -51.06
N ASN A 5 7.96 -30.68 -51.02
CA ASN A 5 8.71 -29.55 -51.64
C ASN A 5 7.69 -28.45 -51.98
N GLY A 6 7.83 -27.16 -51.66
CA GLY A 6 9.01 -26.32 -51.54
C GLY A 6 8.71 -25.06 -52.34
N GLY A 7 8.21 -24.00 -51.69
CA GLY A 7 7.85 -22.73 -52.32
C GLY A 7 8.30 -21.58 -51.44
N GLY A 8 9.49 -21.05 -51.74
CA GLY A 8 10.11 -19.96 -51.00
C GLY A 8 9.33 -18.66 -51.14
N ALA A 9 8.70 -18.24 -50.05
CA ALA A 9 8.39 -16.84 -49.83
C ALA A 9 9.67 -16.21 -49.23
N ALA A 10 10.25 -15.26 -49.96
CA ALA A 10 11.41 -14.51 -49.52
C ALA A 10 11.17 -13.90 -48.13
N ALA A 11 12.05 -14.24 -47.17
CA ALA A 11 12.12 -13.53 -45.91
C ALA A 11 12.36 -12.02 -46.18
N PRO A 12 11.78 -11.10 -45.40
CA PRO A 12 12.06 -9.68 -45.55
C PRO A 12 13.57 -9.46 -45.35
N ARG A 13 14.20 -8.94 -46.40
CA ARG A 13 15.64 -8.71 -46.49
C ARG A 13 16.00 -7.54 -45.57
N LEU A 14 16.81 -7.78 -44.54
CA LEU A 14 17.42 -6.74 -43.70
C LEU A 14 18.25 -5.80 -44.59
N PRO A 15 18.23 -4.46 -44.37
CA PRO A 15 19.13 -3.56 -45.09
C PRO A 15 20.58 -3.87 -44.73
N GLY A 16 21.41 -4.03 -45.76
CA GLY A 16 22.83 -4.33 -45.61
C GLY A 16 23.61 -3.22 -44.94
N THR A 17 24.70 -3.60 -44.28
CA THR A 17 25.72 -2.73 -43.71
C THR A 17 26.43 -1.95 -44.83
N GLY A 18 25.88 -0.79 -45.20
CA GLY A 18 26.51 0.19 -46.07
C GLY A 18 27.31 1.20 -45.25
N THR A 19 28.60 1.30 -45.55
CA THR A 19 29.51 2.35 -45.07
C THR A 19 29.07 3.72 -45.59
N GLY A 20 28.91 4.69 -44.68
CA GLY A 20 28.80 6.12 -45.01
C GLY A 20 27.40 6.61 -45.39
N GLY A 21 26.54 6.79 -44.39
CA GLY A 21 25.27 7.50 -44.51
C GLY A 21 24.62 7.51 -43.14
N GLY A 22 24.19 8.68 -42.66
CA GLY A 22 23.65 8.83 -41.30
C GLY A 22 22.64 7.74 -40.98
N GLN A 23 22.88 7.00 -39.90
CA GLN A 23 21.94 6.01 -39.38
C GLN A 23 20.64 6.75 -39.06
N THR A 24 19.68 6.76 -39.98
CA THR A 24 18.31 7.14 -39.68
C THR A 24 17.76 6.04 -38.80
N VAL A 25 17.81 6.25 -37.49
CA VAL A 25 17.12 5.35 -36.56
C VAL A 25 15.62 5.52 -36.83
N GLN A 26 15.06 4.54 -37.53
CA GLN A 26 13.64 4.53 -37.88
C GLN A 26 12.84 4.25 -36.60
N SER A 27 12.05 5.23 -36.15
CA SER A 27 10.95 4.99 -35.21
C SER A 27 9.95 4.03 -35.85
N ALA A 28 9.65 2.91 -35.22
CA ALA A 28 8.65 1.96 -35.69
C ALA A 28 7.33 2.19 -34.94
N SER A 29 6.19 2.14 -35.67
CA SER A 29 4.89 2.14 -35.02
C SER A 29 4.69 0.86 -34.23
N ALA A 30 4.58 0.98 -32.91
CA ALA A 30 4.32 -0.12 -32.02
C ALA A 30 2.84 -0.08 -31.59
N THR A 31 2.17 -1.23 -31.76
CA THR A 31 0.85 -1.42 -31.18
C THR A 31 1.03 -1.96 -29.77
N PHE A 32 0.57 -1.20 -28.79
CA PHE A 32 0.53 -1.61 -27.40
C PHE A 32 -0.80 -2.24 -27.13
N THR A 33 -0.78 -3.50 -26.74
CA THR A 33 -1.96 -4.14 -26.17
C THR A 33 -1.66 -4.40 -24.71
N PHE A 34 -2.59 -3.99 -23.87
CA PHE A 34 -2.52 -4.27 -22.45
C PHE A 34 -3.84 -4.83 -21.98
N THR A 35 -3.74 -5.82 -21.11
CA THR A 35 -4.88 -6.47 -20.50
C THR A 35 -4.79 -6.32 -19.00
N PHE A 36 -5.93 -6.11 -18.37
CA PHE A 36 -6.03 -6.14 -16.92
C PHE A 36 -7.25 -6.95 -16.53
N PRO A 37 -7.18 -7.72 -15.45
CA PRO A 37 -8.34 -8.45 -14.99
C PRO A 37 -9.41 -7.48 -14.50
N LYS A 38 -10.66 -7.76 -14.87
CA LYS A 38 -11.82 -7.08 -14.29
C LYS A 38 -11.88 -7.44 -12.81
N ASP A 39 -12.26 -6.47 -11.99
CA ASP A 39 -12.62 -6.76 -10.61
C ASP A 39 -13.84 -7.70 -10.61
N THR A 40 -13.68 -8.93 -10.12
CA THR A 40 -14.71 -9.98 -10.17
C THR A 40 -15.70 -9.92 -9.01
N GLY A 41 -15.60 -8.92 -8.12
CA GLY A 41 -16.58 -8.75 -7.07
C GLY A 41 -16.54 -7.39 -6.39
N SER A 42 -17.54 -7.16 -5.55
CA SER A 42 -17.58 -6.05 -4.59
C SER A 42 -16.51 -6.16 -3.49
N ALA A 43 -15.38 -6.82 -3.77
CA ALA A 43 -14.37 -7.16 -2.78
C ALA A 43 -13.96 -5.90 -2.02
N LYS A 44 -13.98 -5.99 -0.68
CA LYS A 44 -13.55 -4.90 0.21
C LYS A 44 -12.05 -4.65 0.11
N THR A 45 -11.29 -5.54 -0.54
CA THR A 45 -9.83 -5.56 -0.57
C THR A 45 -9.28 -5.35 -1.98
N ARG A 46 -8.13 -4.70 -2.09
CA ARG A 46 -7.44 -4.36 -3.34
C ARG A 46 -5.99 -4.85 -3.30
N ARG A 47 -5.53 -5.42 -4.43
CA ARG A 47 -4.15 -5.91 -4.66
C ARG A 47 -3.55 -5.26 -5.92
N PRO A 48 -2.21 -5.15 -6.05
CA PRO A 48 -1.43 -4.52 -7.13
C PRO A 48 -1.70 -4.97 -8.57
N LYS A 49 -2.61 -5.92 -8.78
CA LYS A 49 -2.82 -6.56 -10.09
C LYS A 49 -4.14 -6.17 -10.74
N TYR A 50 -5.02 -5.47 -10.03
CA TYR A 50 -6.38 -5.22 -10.47
C TYR A 50 -6.67 -3.73 -10.48
N ILE A 51 -7.24 -3.26 -11.58
CA ILE A 51 -7.88 -1.94 -11.59
C ILE A 51 -9.11 -2.00 -10.70
N SER A 52 -9.34 -0.97 -9.90
CA SER A 52 -10.51 -0.93 -9.00
C SER A 52 -11.81 -0.99 -9.82
N SER A 53 -12.87 -1.59 -9.26
CA SER A 53 -14.24 -1.50 -9.82
C SER A 53 -14.74 -0.05 -9.96
N ALA A 54 -14.13 0.90 -9.26
CA ALA A 54 -14.40 2.33 -9.45
C ALA A 54 -13.73 2.93 -10.70
N THR A 55 -12.83 2.20 -11.38
CA THR A 55 -12.10 2.70 -12.55
C THR A 55 -13.04 2.99 -13.71
N LYS A 56 -12.95 4.20 -14.24
CA LYS A 56 -13.74 4.68 -15.38
C LYS A 56 -12.89 4.98 -16.60
N SER A 57 -11.65 5.41 -16.42
CA SER A 57 -10.70 5.65 -17.51
C SER A 57 -9.26 5.32 -17.12
N ILE A 58 -8.41 5.17 -18.14
CA ILE A 58 -6.99 4.85 -18.00
C ILE A 58 -6.19 5.77 -18.89
N SER A 59 -5.10 6.31 -18.36
CA SER A 59 -4.12 7.07 -19.14
C SER A 59 -2.80 6.34 -19.18
N LEU A 60 -2.17 6.36 -20.34
CA LEU A 60 -0.86 5.77 -20.55
C LEU A 60 0.04 6.83 -21.20
N GLN A 61 1.21 7.02 -20.61
CA GLN A 61 2.22 7.96 -21.03
C GLN A 61 3.51 7.20 -21.32
N VAL A 62 4.19 7.53 -22.41
CA VAL A 62 5.51 7.00 -22.75
C VAL A 62 6.48 8.15 -22.96
N THR A 63 7.63 8.06 -22.30
CA THR A 63 8.69 9.09 -22.33
C THR A 63 10.04 8.42 -22.59
N ASP A 64 10.75 8.85 -23.62
CA ASP A 64 12.11 8.38 -23.91
C ASP A 64 13.10 8.84 -22.83
N THR A 65 13.83 7.91 -22.21
CA THR A 65 14.80 8.24 -21.15
C THR A 65 16.20 8.57 -21.64
N LYS A 66 16.54 8.30 -22.91
CA LYS A 66 17.90 8.57 -23.46
C LYS A 66 18.22 10.04 -23.66
N ASN A 67 17.26 10.95 -23.48
CA ASN A 67 17.53 12.38 -23.32
C ASN A 67 18.11 12.76 -21.94
N HIS A 68 18.32 11.81 -21.03
CA HIS A 68 18.87 12.07 -19.70
C HIS A 68 20.34 11.63 -19.58
N GLY A 69 21.28 12.46 -20.06
CA GLY A 69 22.63 12.55 -19.46
C GLY A 69 23.88 12.45 -20.35
N ASN A 70 23.84 11.81 -21.53
CA ASN A 70 25.09 11.51 -22.27
C ASN A 70 25.28 12.30 -23.59
N GLY A 71 24.47 13.34 -23.84
CA GLY A 71 24.69 14.34 -24.90
C GLY A 71 24.72 13.84 -26.35
N THR A 72 24.56 12.54 -26.59
CA THR A 72 24.54 11.92 -27.92
C THR A 72 23.11 11.51 -28.25
N ASP A 73 22.38 12.42 -28.88
CA ASP A 73 21.09 12.16 -29.49
C ASP A 73 21.29 11.18 -30.67
N ILE A 74 21.23 9.88 -30.38
CA ILE A 74 21.26 8.83 -31.42
C ILE A 74 20.01 8.87 -32.31
N TYR A 75 19.04 9.75 -32.03
CA TYR A 75 17.78 9.95 -32.73
C TYR A 75 17.69 11.31 -33.42
N ALA A 76 18.80 11.96 -33.80
CA ALA A 76 18.79 13.29 -34.45
C ALA A 76 17.74 13.45 -35.59
N ASN A 77 17.36 12.34 -36.24
CA ASN A 77 16.40 12.27 -37.34
C ASN A 77 14.96 11.87 -36.95
N VAL A 78 14.66 11.59 -35.68
CA VAL A 78 13.28 11.35 -35.20
C VAL A 78 12.59 12.71 -35.02
N PRO A 79 11.40 12.93 -35.61
CA PRO A 79 10.66 14.17 -35.44
C PRO A 79 10.50 14.55 -33.96
N ALA A 80 10.65 15.83 -33.62
CA ALA A 80 10.57 16.32 -32.24
C ALA A 80 9.25 15.94 -31.54
N ALA A 81 8.15 15.85 -32.29
CA ALA A 81 6.84 15.40 -31.81
C ALA A 81 6.82 13.93 -31.33
N LEU A 82 7.81 13.12 -31.75
CA LEU A 82 7.96 11.69 -31.43
C LEU A 82 9.05 11.45 -30.39
N LYS A 83 9.97 12.41 -30.22
CA LYS A 83 10.88 12.53 -29.05
C LYS A 83 10.16 13.06 -27.80
N ALA A 84 8.93 13.54 -27.97
CA ALA A 84 8.11 14.10 -26.91
C ALA A 84 7.37 13.01 -26.14
N VAL A 85 6.92 13.37 -24.94
CA VAL A 85 5.95 12.62 -24.15
C VAL A 85 4.75 12.25 -25.02
N GLN A 86 4.55 10.96 -25.28
CA GLN A 86 3.36 10.46 -25.95
C GLN A 86 2.34 10.05 -24.91
N PHE A 87 1.07 10.39 -25.11
CA PHE A 87 0.00 10.01 -24.21
C PHE A 87 -1.22 9.50 -24.96
N VAL A 88 -1.92 8.56 -24.34
CA VAL A 88 -3.24 8.12 -24.76
C VAL A 88 -4.15 8.10 -23.54
N ASN A 89 -5.40 8.47 -23.76
CA ASN A 89 -6.43 8.47 -22.74
C ASN A 89 -7.59 7.59 -23.20
N PHE A 90 -7.76 6.46 -22.52
CA PHE A 90 -8.88 5.57 -22.70
C PHE A 90 -10.05 6.14 -21.91
N ALA A 91 -10.78 7.07 -22.53
CA ALA A 91 -11.77 7.89 -21.87
C ALA A 91 -12.91 7.11 -21.19
N ASN A 92 -13.17 5.87 -21.65
CA ASN A 92 -14.03 4.89 -21.00
C ASN A 92 -13.52 3.45 -21.26
N LEU A 93 -14.06 2.48 -20.53
CA LEU A 93 -13.73 1.05 -20.66
C LEU A 93 -14.78 0.23 -21.45
N THR A 94 -15.53 0.89 -22.35
CA THR A 94 -16.67 0.30 -23.07
C THR A 94 -16.52 0.30 -24.60
N GLY A 95 -15.39 0.75 -25.12
CA GLY A 95 -15.09 0.78 -26.55
C GLY A 95 -14.72 -0.59 -27.14
N ASN A 96 -14.36 -0.60 -28.42
CA ASN A 96 -13.87 -1.79 -29.11
C ASN A 96 -12.36 -1.95 -28.87
N PRO A 97 -11.92 -2.98 -28.12
CA PRO A 97 -10.52 -3.14 -27.71
C PRO A 97 -9.58 -3.57 -28.84
N ASN A 98 -10.07 -3.70 -30.08
CA ASN A 98 -9.25 -3.94 -31.26
C ASN A 98 -8.99 -2.66 -32.06
N ILE A 99 -9.57 -1.51 -31.65
CA ILE A 99 -9.35 -0.21 -32.26
C ILE A 99 -8.32 0.57 -31.41
N PRO A 100 -7.22 1.08 -32.01
CA PRO A 100 -6.29 1.95 -31.30
C PRO A 100 -6.98 3.16 -30.65
N GLY A 101 -6.60 3.47 -29.41
CA GLY A 101 -7.18 4.52 -28.58
C GLY A 101 -8.45 4.10 -27.82
N GLN A 102 -8.89 2.85 -27.95
CA GLN A 102 -10.09 2.34 -27.27
C GLN A 102 -9.77 1.20 -26.30
N CYS A 103 -10.62 1.09 -25.28
CA CYS A 103 -10.56 0.04 -24.28
C CYS A 103 -11.92 -0.61 -24.09
N GLY A 104 -11.96 -1.93 -23.92
CA GLY A 104 -13.19 -2.69 -23.74
C GLY A 104 -12.98 -4.06 -23.14
N SER A 105 -14.03 -4.88 -23.13
CA SER A 105 -13.93 -6.28 -22.68
C SER A 105 -13.04 -7.08 -23.62
N ASP A 106 -12.05 -7.79 -23.09
CA ASP A 106 -11.14 -8.60 -23.90
C ASP A 106 -11.92 -9.74 -24.61
N PRO A 107 -11.94 -9.79 -25.96
CA PRO A 107 -12.64 -10.83 -26.71
C PRO A 107 -12.10 -12.24 -26.46
N SER A 108 -10.83 -12.36 -26.06
CA SER A 108 -10.20 -13.66 -25.79
C SER A 108 -10.35 -14.12 -24.35
N ASN A 109 -10.70 -13.21 -23.44
CA ASN A 109 -10.94 -13.47 -22.03
C ASN A 109 -11.91 -12.43 -21.45
N ALA A 110 -13.21 -12.73 -21.44
CA ALA A 110 -14.23 -11.79 -20.97
C ALA A 110 -14.06 -11.34 -19.50
N GLY A 111 -13.24 -12.06 -18.71
CA GLY A 111 -12.84 -11.69 -17.34
C GLY A 111 -11.82 -10.55 -17.28
N ASN A 112 -11.29 -10.10 -18.41
CA ASN A 112 -10.32 -9.00 -18.51
C ASN A 112 -10.89 -7.83 -19.33
N PHE A 113 -10.35 -6.64 -19.12
CA PHE A 113 -10.36 -5.60 -20.13
C PHE A 113 -9.11 -5.70 -20.98
N LYS A 114 -9.22 -5.28 -22.23
CA LYS A 114 -8.12 -5.08 -23.17
C LYS A 114 -8.20 -3.64 -23.65
N CYS A 115 -7.07 -2.94 -23.69
CA CYS A 115 -7.00 -1.70 -24.46
C CYS A 115 -5.82 -1.75 -25.43
N THR A 116 -5.99 -1.00 -26.52
CA THR A 116 -5.00 -0.93 -27.59
C THR A 116 -4.60 0.52 -27.83
N ALA A 117 -3.30 0.81 -27.79
CA ALA A 117 -2.73 2.10 -28.13
C ALA A 117 -1.73 1.96 -29.28
N LEU A 118 -1.50 3.05 -29.99
CA LEU A 118 -0.39 3.18 -30.91
C LEU A 118 0.56 4.24 -30.35
N PHE A 119 1.80 3.84 -30.10
CA PHE A 119 2.88 4.78 -29.84
C PHE A 119 4.02 4.48 -30.79
N LEU A 120 4.84 5.49 -31.06
CA LEU A 120 6.14 5.27 -31.67
C LEU A 120 7.15 5.09 -30.54
N LEU A 121 7.63 3.87 -30.32
CA LEU A 121 8.69 3.66 -29.35
C LEU A 121 10.04 3.96 -30.00
N PRO A 122 10.85 4.88 -29.44
CA PRO A 122 12.27 4.92 -29.76
C PRO A 122 12.93 3.61 -29.29
N VAL A 123 14.11 3.31 -29.83
CA VAL A 123 14.88 2.13 -29.41
C VAL A 123 15.58 2.42 -28.07
N GLY A 124 15.80 1.43 -27.23
CA GLY A 124 16.43 1.63 -25.92
C GLY A 124 15.42 1.94 -24.82
N ASP A 125 15.83 2.71 -23.83
CA ASP A 125 15.10 2.80 -22.57
C ASP A 125 13.98 3.84 -22.61
N ASP A 126 12.77 3.40 -22.33
CA ASP A 126 11.54 4.18 -22.31
C ASP A 126 10.88 4.08 -20.94
N THR A 127 10.48 5.20 -20.36
CA THR A 127 9.63 5.21 -19.18
C THR A 127 8.17 5.20 -19.58
N ILE A 128 7.46 4.18 -19.12
CA ILE A 128 6.01 4.04 -19.25
C ILE A 128 5.37 4.38 -17.91
N THR A 129 4.48 5.36 -17.91
CA THR A 129 3.63 5.70 -16.76
C THR A 129 2.19 5.37 -17.09
N MET A 130 1.56 4.54 -16.26
CA MET A 130 0.16 4.13 -16.42
C MET A 130 -0.64 4.54 -15.17
N LYS A 131 -1.81 5.15 -15.39
CA LYS A 131 -2.70 5.60 -14.30
C LYS A 131 -4.13 5.16 -14.59
N SER A 132 -4.86 4.82 -13.54
CA SER A 132 -6.30 4.55 -13.58
C SER A 132 -7.05 5.62 -12.79
N TRP A 133 -8.25 5.97 -13.26
CA TRP A 133 -9.01 7.12 -12.76
C TRP A 133 -10.44 6.73 -12.42
N ASP A 134 -11.01 7.37 -11.40
CA ASP A 134 -12.42 7.19 -10.98
C ASP A 134 -13.44 7.94 -11.85
N ALA A 135 -12.98 8.82 -12.74
CA ALA A 135 -13.79 9.58 -13.67
C ALA A 135 -13.43 9.26 -15.12
N ASN A 136 -14.35 9.55 -16.04
CA ASN A 136 -14.08 9.42 -17.47
C ASN A 136 -13.04 10.47 -17.92
N GLY A 137 -12.26 10.12 -18.94
CA GLY A 137 -11.32 11.05 -19.57
C GLY A 137 -10.15 11.52 -18.69
N ALA A 138 -9.72 10.76 -17.70
CA ALA A 138 -8.55 11.07 -16.87
C ALA A 138 -8.60 12.42 -16.14
N THR A 139 -9.78 12.82 -15.66
CA THR A 139 -10.02 14.13 -15.01
C THR A 139 -10.33 14.04 -13.51
N GLY A 140 -10.39 12.83 -12.95
CA GLY A 140 -10.79 12.56 -11.56
C GLY A 140 -9.61 12.27 -10.63
N ASN A 141 -9.85 11.41 -9.64
CA ASN A 141 -8.78 10.93 -8.76
C ASN A 141 -8.04 9.74 -9.35
N ILE A 142 -6.73 9.69 -9.13
CA ILE A 142 -5.90 8.53 -9.47
C ILE A 142 -6.16 7.41 -8.47
N LEU A 143 -6.71 6.30 -8.96
CA LEU A 143 -7.00 5.11 -8.17
C LEU A 143 -5.80 4.15 -8.08
N SER A 144 -5.00 4.09 -9.14
CA SER A 144 -3.76 3.31 -9.22
C SER A 144 -2.81 3.97 -10.19
N GLU A 145 -1.52 3.79 -9.93
CA GLU A 145 -0.44 4.27 -10.76
C GLU A 145 0.72 3.26 -10.76
N ASN A 146 1.46 3.22 -11.86
CA ASN A 146 2.82 2.71 -11.85
C ASN A 146 3.65 3.45 -12.91
N GLN A 147 4.95 3.56 -12.65
CA GLN A 147 5.96 4.02 -13.57
C GLN A 147 7.04 2.94 -13.69
N THR A 148 7.32 2.49 -14.92
CA THR A 148 8.37 1.50 -15.17
C THR A 148 9.21 1.89 -16.37
N THR A 149 10.51 1.60 -16.31
CA THR A 149 11.38 1.70 -17.49
C THR A 149 11.41 0.37 -18.22
N VAL A 150 11.28 0.42 -19.53
CA VAL A 150 11.35 -0.74 -20.43
C VAL A 150 12.40 -0.49 -21.49
N THR A 151 13.05 -1.55 -21.97
CA THR A 151 14.01 -1.44 -23.08
C THR A 151 13.38 -1.97 -24.36
N THR A 152 13.21 -1.10 -25.34
CA THR A 152 12.67 -1.44 -26.66
C THR A 152 13.79 -1.84 -27.62
N VAL A 153 13.66 -2.99 -28.28
CA VAL A 153 14.62 -3.45 -29.30
C VAL A 153 13.96 -3.54 -30.67
N GLN A 154 14.67 -3.13 -31.72
CA GLN A 154 14.20 -3.18 -33.11
C GLN A 154 14.12 -4.63 -33.63
N GLY A 155 13.08 -4.92 -34.43
CA GLY A 155 12.97 -6.20 -35.15
C GLY A 155 12.39 -7.36 -34.33
N PHE A 156 11.96 -7.11 -33.09
CA PHE A 156 11.37 -8.09 -32.18
C PHE A 156 10.00 -7.65 -31.68
N GLY A 157 9.15 -8.63 -31.34
CA GLY A 157 7.96 -8.38 -30.53
C GLY A 157 8.38 -8.09 -29.10
N ASN A 158 8.27 -6.83 -28.68
CA ASN A 158 8.55 -6.43 -27.30
C ASN A 158 7.30 -6.66 -26.44
N SER A 159 7.45 -7.33 -25.30
CA SER A 159 6.37 -7.60 -24.35
C SER A 159 6.81 -7.25 -22.95
N PHE A 160 6.00 -6.45 -22.26
CA PHE A 160 6.28 -5.97 -20.91
C PHE A 160 5.08 -6.21 -20.01
N ALA A 161 5.33 -6.44 -18.73
CA ALA A 161 4.29 -6.53 -17.72
C ALA A 161 4.38 -5.34 -16.79
N ILE A 162 3.26 -4.63 -16.61
CA ILE A 162 3.14 -3.51 -15.67
C ILE A 162 2.14 -3.94 -14.59
N THR A 163 2.54 -3.80 -13.34
CA THR A 163 1.70 -4.05 -12.16
C THR A 163 1.25 -2.69 -11.64
N LEU A 164 -0.06 -2.44 -11.50
CA LEU A 164 -0.58 -1.15 -11.06
C LEU A 164 -0.82 -1.16 -9.56
N ASP A 165 -0.07 -0.37 -8.81
CA ASP A 165 -0.22 -0.31 -7.37
C ASP A 165 -1.41 0.57 -6.96
N ALA A 166 -2.10 0.18 -5.90
CA ALA A 166 -3.24 0.94 -5.38
C ALA A 166 -2.75 2.25 -4.77
N ASN A 167 -3.36 3.37 -5.16
CA ASN A 167 -3.04 4.65 -4.54
C ASN A 167 -3.77 4.74 -3.19
N ALA A 168 -3.03 4.56 -2.10
CA ALA A 168 -3.55 4.71 -0.76
C ALA A 168 -4.02 6.15 -0.50
N ASN A 169 -5.01 6.30 0.38
CA ASN A 169 -5.61 7.60 0.70
C ASN A 169 -5.79 7.82 2.20
N VAL A 170 -6.36 6.83 2.90
CA VAL A 170 -6.56 6.91 4.35
C VAL A 170 -5.69 5.88 5.04
N MET A 171 -5.07 6.28 6.15
CA MET A 171 -4.41 5.41 7.11
C MET A 171 -5.23 5.42 8.40
N THR A 172 -5.60 4.23 8.88
CA THR A 172 -6.35 4.05 10.13
C THR A 172 -5.52 3.20 11.07
N VAL A 173 -5.30 3.70 12.29
CA VAL A 173 -4.57 2.99 13.35
C VAL A 173 -5.58 2.52 14.39
N GLY A 174 -5.54 1.24 14.76
CA GLY A 174 -6.32 0.67 15.84
C GLY A 174 -5.40 0.14 16.92
N ALA A 175 -5.63 0.51 18.18
CA ALA A 175 -5.01 -0.15 19.32
C ALA A 175 -5.78 -1.44 19.62
N THR A 176 -5.08 -2.56 19.81
CA THR A 176 -5.72 -3.84 20.15
C THR A 176 -5.90 -4.03 21.66
N SER A 177 -5.28 -3.16 22.47
CA SER A 177 -5.38 -3.12 23.93
C SER A 177 -5.04 -1.72 24.47
N GLY A 178 -5.40 -1.44 25.73
CA GLY A 178 -5.16 -0.17 26.42
C GLY A 178 -5.78 -0.16 27.81
N PHE A 179 -5.58 0.91 28.59
CA PHE A 179 -6.20 1.06 29.91
C PHE A 179 -7.74 0.93 29.79
N CYS A 180 -8.32 -0.11 30.38
CA CYS A 180 -9.76 -0.37 30.51
C CYS A 180 -10.62 -0.40 29.22
N ALA A 181 -10.02 -0.44 28.02
CA ALA A 181 -10.77 -0.46 26.77
C ALA A 181 -10.22 -1.54 25.84
N GLY A 182 -11.13 -2.29 25.21
CA GLY A 182 -10.81 -3.23 24.13
C GLY A 182 -10.24 -2.52 22.90
N SER A 183 -10.48 -3.04 21.71
CA SER A 183 -9.95 -2.42 20.49
C SER A 183 -10.61 -1.05 20.21
N PHE A 184 -9.81 -0.01 19.92
CA PHE A 184 -10.30 1.31 19.53
C PHE A 184 -9.41 1.97 18.47
N THR A 185 -9.98 2.90 17.69
CA THR A 185 -9.25 3.67 16.67
C THR A 185 -8.47 4.82 17.32
N VAL A 186 -7.20 4.96 16.95
CA VAL A 186 -6.30 6.04 17.39
C VAL A 186 -6.43 7.22 16.44
N SER A 187 -6.78 8.38 16.99
CA SER A 187 -6.88 9.64 16.27
C SER A 187 -5.59 10.49 16.42
N PRO A 188 -5.29 11.39 15.47
CA PRO A 188 -4.20 12.35 15.63
C PRO A 188 -4.34 13.17 16.92
N GLY A 189 -3.25 13.34 17.67
CA GLY A 189 -3.20 14.05 18.94
C GLY A 189 -3.82 13.31 20.13
N GLN A 190 -4.37 12.11 19.92
CA GLN A 190 -4.92 11.31 21.02
C GLN A 190 -3.82 10.79 21.95
N THR A 191 -4.13 10.70 23.25
CA THR A 191 -3.31 9.95 24.20
C THR A 191 -3.81 8.52 24.33
N VAL A 192 -2.90 7.56 24.18
CA VAL A 192 -3.12 6.13 24.39
C VAL A 192 -2.48 5.72 25.72
N PRO A 193 -3.28 5.58 26.80
CA PRO A 193 -2.78 5.20 28.11
C PRO A 193 -2.55 3.68 28.21
N THR A 194 -1.48 3.28 28.89
CA THR A 194 -1.09 1.89 29.13
C THR A 194 -0.86 1.62 30.61
N VAL A 195 -0.85 0.35 31.02
CA VAL A 195 -0.54 -0.05 32.39
C VAL A 195 0.90 -0.54 32.46
N GLY A 196 1.70 0.11 33.30
CA GLY A 196 3.13 -0.16 33.42
C GLY A 196 3.87 -0.20 32.08
N THR A 197 4.83 -1.13 31.95
CA THR A 197 5.69 -1.29 30.78
C THR A 197 5.18 -2.31 29.75
N ALA A 198 3.98 -2.87 29.96
CA ALA A 198 3.43 -3.91 29.11
C ALA A 198 3.33 -3.44 27.65
N PRO A 199 3.79 -4.25 26.67
CA PRO A 199 3.68 -3.89 25.26
C PRO A 199 2.22 -3.78 24.81
N ILE A 200 1.92 -2.77 24.00
CA ILE A 200 0.64 -2.65 23.30
C ILE A 200 0.87 -2.83 21.81
N THR A 201 0.02 -3.64 21.19
CA THR A 201 -0.01 -3.84 19.74
C THR A 201 -1.03 -2.92 19.09
N PHE A 202 -0.65 -2.39 17.93
CA PHE A 202 -1.47 -1.56 17.07
C PHE A 202 -1.56 -2.23 15.70
N SER A 203 -2.75 -2.26 15.13
CA SER A 203 -2.99 -2.64 13.74
C SER A 203 -3.17 -1.39 12.89
N VAL A 204 -2.57 -1.36 11.71
CA VAL A 204 -2.75 -0.29 10.73
C VAL A 204 -3.46 -0.85 9.51
N SER A 205 -4.39 -0.07 8.96
CA SER A 205 -5.06 -0.41 7.71
C SER A 205 -5.06 0.80 6.78
N PHE A 206 -5.05 0.51 5.48
CA PHE A 206 -5.04 1.52 4.44
C PHE A 206 -6.25 1.35 3.54
N THR A 207 -6.88 2.45 3.15
CA THR A 207 -7.92 2.43 2.12
C THR A 207 -7.58 3.39 0.99
N ASP A 208 -7.98 3.03 -0.22
CA ASP A 208 -7.90 3.92 -1.38
C ASP A 208 -9.04 4.96 -1.39
N LEU A 209 -9.06 5.84 -2.39
CA LEU A 209 -10.12 6.86 -2.55
C LEU A 209 -11.51 6.26 -2.79
N ALA A 210 -11.60 5.00 -3.22
CA ALA A 210 -12.86 4.28 -3.38
C ALA A 210 -13.29 3.54 -2.09
N GLY A 211 -12.56 3.75 -0.98
CA GLY A 211 -12.85 3.12 0.32
C GLY A 211 -12.50 1.64 0.38
N LYS A 212 -11.72 1.12 -0.57
CA LYS A 212 -11.28 -0.28 -0.59
C LYS A 212 -10.01 -0.45 0.22
N THR A 213 -9.98 -1.44 1.11
CA THR A 213 -8.80 -1.79 1.90
C THR A 213 -7.68 -2.27 1.00
N ILE A 214 -6.49 -1.71 1.13
CA ILE A 214 -5.30 -2.18 0.42
C ILE A 214 -4.69 -3.31 1.25
N VAL A 215 -4.38 -4.44 0.60
CA VAL A 215 -3.80 -5.61 1.24
C VAL A 215 -2.56 -6.08 0.48
N ASN A 216 -1.67 -6.80 1.15
CA ASN A 216 -0.43 -7.29 0.54
C ASN A 216 -0.64 -8.11 -0.76
N PRO A 217 0.30 -8.00 -1.73
CA PRO A 217 1.41 -7.02 -1.79
C PRO A 217 0.87 -5.60 -2.02
N GLY A 218 1.62 -4.52 -1.78
CA GLY A 218 1.17 -3.15 -2.13
C GLY A 218 0.62 -2.29 -0.99
N GLU A 219 0.65 -2.79 0.25
CA GLU A 219 0.42 -1.94 1.42
C GLU A 219 1.55 -0.93 1.57
N PRO A 220 1.24 0.33 1.94
CA PRO A 220 2.25 1.31 2.34
C PRO A 220 3.22 0.77 3.40
N THR A 221 4.47 1.22 3.33
CA THR A 221 5.49 0.89 4.34
C THR A 221 5.32 1.79 5.56
N LEU A 222 5.11 1.18 6.73
CA LEU A 222 5.03 1.89 8.01
C LEU A 222 6.43 2.31 8.48
N LYS A 223 6.51 3.50 9.08
CA LYS A 223 7.71 3.97 9.77
C LYS A 223 7.35 4.67 11.07
N ILE A 224 8.15 4.45 12.11
CA ILE A 224 8.09 5.21 13.37
C ILE A 224 9.44 5.89 13.54
N GLY A 225 9.44 7.22 13.66
CA GLY A 225 10.67 8.00 13.79
C GLY A 225 11.66 7.80 12.62
N GLY A 226 11.16 7.39 11.45
CA GLY A 226 11.97 7.10 10.26
C GLY A 226 12.42 5.65 10.09
N SER A 227 12.29 4.79 11.11
CA SER A 227 12.61 3.36 11.02
C SER A 227 11.40 2.52 10.61
N SER A 228 11.60 1.53 9.73
CA SER A 228 10.56 0.61 9.24
C SER A 228 10.58 -0.77 9.90
N THR A 229 11.43 -0.98 10.91
CA THR A 229 11.61 -2.28 11.58
C THR A 229 11.47 -2.15 13.09
N SER A 230 12.39 -1.48 13.76
CA SER A 230 12.36 -1.27 15.20
C SER A 230 13.17 -0.05 15.60
N GLY A 231 13.04 0.35 16.86
CA GLY A 231 13.80 1.46 17.42
C GLY A 231 13.21 1.97 18.72
N THR A 232 13.56 3.20 19.05
CA THR A 232 13.16 3.84 20.30
C THR A 232 12.71 5.27 20.03
N VAL A 233 11.61 5.67 20.63
CA VAL A 233 11.14 7.05 20.73
C VAL A 233 11.47 7.57 22.13
N ILE A 234 12.17 8.70 22.20
CA ILE A 234 12.51 9.34 23.48
C ILE A 234 11.25 9.97 24.08
N GLY A 235 10.98 9.67 25.33
CA GLY A 235 9.87 10.24 26.10
C GLY A 235 10.33 10.99 27.35
N THR A 236 9.39 11.58 28.05
CA THR A 236 9.59 12.09 29.41
C THR A 236 9.47 10.94 30.41
N GLY A 237 10.43 10.80 31.33
CA GLY A 237 10.43 9.75 32.36
C GLY A 237 10.98 8.39 31.90
N GLY A 238 11.25 8.23 30.60
CA GLY A 238 11.79 7.01 30.01
C GLY A 238 11.66 6.99 28.48
N ASN A 239 11.93 5.84 27.89
CA ASN A 239 11.86 5.62 26.45
C ASN A 239 10.66 4.73 26.08
N VAL A 240 10.20 4.81 24.83
CA VAL A 240 9.24 3.88 24.24
C VAL A 240 9.93 3.11 23.12
N ASN A 241 10.13 1.81 23.31
CA ASN A 241 10.64 0.92 22.28
C ASN A 241 9.51 0.54 21.34
N PHE A 242 9.82 0.39 20.05
CA PHE A 242 8.87 -0.07 19.05
C PHE A 242 9.42 -1.18 18.18
N ASN A 243 8.50 -2.01 17.68
CA ASN A 243 8.77 -3.00 16.65
C ASN A 243 7.62 -2.99 15.63
N ILE A 244 7.92 -3.07 14.34
CA ILE A 244 6.99 -2.99 13.22
C ILE A 244 7.06 -4.31 12.46
N ASN A 245 5.89 -4.93 12.27
CA ASN A 245 5.73 -6.07 11.40
C ASN A 245 4.95 -5.65 10.15
N GLN A 246 5.69 -5.35 9.07
CA GLN A 246 5.12 -4.92 7.79
C GLN A 246 4.17 -5.97 7.18
N SER A 247 4.45 -7.27 7.36
CA SER A 247 3.62 -8.33 6.74
C SER A 247 2.18 -8.39 7.27
N THR A 248 1.98 -7.93 8.51
CA THR A 248 0.67 -7.89 9.17
C THR A 248 0.18 -6.47 9.40
N GLN A 249 0.93 -5.46 8.94
CA GLN A 249 0.70 -4.04 9.21
C GLN A 249 0.46 -3.76 10.70
N THR A 250 1.26 -4.36 11.57
CA THR A 250 1.19 -4.12 13.00
C THR A 250 2.46 -3.47 13.52
N PHE A 251 2.33 -2.74 14.63
CA PHE A 251 3.48 -2.33 15.42
C PHE A 251 3.20 -2.48 16.90
N THR A 252 4.23 -2.72 17.70
CA THR A 252 4.15 -2.78 19.15
C THR A 252 4.89 -1.61 19.77
N LEU A 253 4.38 -1.08 20.87
CA LEU A 253 5.03 -0.06 21.68
C LEU A 253 5.18 -0.56 23.11
N SER A 254 6.34 -0.36 23.74
CA SER A 254 6.60 -0.72 25.13
C SER A 254 7.45 0.34 25.80
N ALA A 255 6.96 0.89 26.92
CA ALA A 255 7.72 1.82 27.73
C ALA A 255 8.83 1.09 28.52
N THR A 256 9.96 1.77 28.73
CA THR A 256 11.04 1.25 29.59
C THR A 256 10.79 1.45 31.08
N THR A 257 9.89 2.36 31.45
CA THR A 257 9.55 2.70 32.84
C THR A 257 8.05 2.92 32.99
N ASN A 258 7.57 2.81 34.23
CA ASN A 258 6.22 3.24 34.61
C ASN A 258 6.26 4.77 34.74
N ASN A 259 5.42 5.51 34.02
CA ASN A 259 5.43 6.98 33.86
C ASN A 259 6.23 7.55 32.67
N THR A 260 6.43 6.76 31.61
CA THR A 260 6.91 7.29 30.33
C THR A 260 5.76 7.94 29.56
N SER A 261 5.98 9.14 29.03
CA SER A 261 5.12 9.73 28.01
C SER A 261 5.95 10.10 26.77
N ALA A 262 5.54 9.64 25.59
CA ALA A 262 6.24 9.92 24.34
C ALA A 262 5.26 10.22 23.21
N THR A 263 5.61 11.18 22.36
CA THR A 263 4.87 11.44 21.13
C THR A 263 5.39 10.49 20.04
N ILE A 264 4.52 9.65 19.51
CA ILE A 264 4.84 8.64 18.50
C ILE A 264 4.61 9.24 17.11
N PRO A 265 5.66 9.45 16.29
CA PRO A 265 5.51 9.93 14.92
C PRO A 265 5.41 8.73 13.98
N LEU A 266 4.20 8.31 13.66
CA LEU A 266 3.92 7.26 12.68
C LEU A 266 3.78 7.88 11.29
N THR A 267 4.48 7.32 10.31
CA THR A 267 4.31 7.67 8.90
C THR A 267 4.10 6.43 8.05
N ALA A 268 3.40 6.60 6.94
CA ALA A 268 3.23 5.58 5.92
C ALA A 268 3.56 6.18 4.56
N VAL A 269 4.38 5.47 3.80
CA VAL A 269 4.88 5.86 2.47
C VAL A 269 4.61 4.75 1.46
N PRO A 270 4.64 5.01 0.14
CA PRO A 270 4.37 3.98 -0.84
C PRO A 270 5.39 2.84 -0.71
N PRO A 271 4.98 1.60 -1.01
CA PRO A 271 5.84 0.42 -0.86
C PRO A 271 7.08 0.49 -1.76
N ASN A 272 6.96 1.09 -2.94
CA ASN A 272 8.05 1.19 -3.90
C ASN A 272 8.38 2.67 -4.14
N ALA A 273 9.66 3.03 -4.06
CA ALA A 273 10.10 4.36 -4.47
C ALA A 273 10.15 4.42 -6.01
N GLY A 274 9.58 5.48 -6.59
CA GLY A 274 9.66 5.73 -8.04
C GLY A 274 8.59 5.03 -8.89
N ASP A 275 7.59 4.41 -8.28
CA ASP A 275 6.41 3.86 -8.97
C ASP A 275 5.38 4.94 -9.35
N GLY A 276 5.66 6.22 -9.07
CA GLY A 276 4.74 7.34 -9.32
C GLY A 276 3.67 7.53 -8.25
N LEU A 277 3.60 6.68 -7.22
CA LEU A 277 2.71 6.89 -6.08
C LEU A 277 3.22 8.04 -5.19
N SER A 278 2.32 8.92 -4.79
CA SER A 278 2.62 10.08 -3.94
C SER A 278 2.06 9.97 -2.53
N PHE A 279 1.57 8.78 -2.13
CA PHE A 279 0.93 8.61 -0.83
C PHE A 279 1.92 8.87 0.31
N SER A 280 1.67 9.91 1.10
CA SER A 280 2.37 10.14 2.35
C SER A 280 1.35 10.56 3.40
N LYS A 281 1.27 9.79 4.48
CA LYS A 281 0.43 10.12 5.64
C LYS A 281 1.26 10.03 6.90
N SER A 282 1.02 11.01 7.77
CA SER A 282 1.61 11.08 9.10
C SER A 282 0.48 11.12 10.11
N LEU A 283 0.62 10.34 11.17
CA LEU A 283 -0.22 10.38 12.34
C LEU A 283 0.70 10.50 13.55
N SER A 284 0.40 11.44 14.43
CA SER A 284 1.11 11.59 15.68
C SER A 284 0.14 11.44 16.85
N PHE A 285 0.50 10.64 17.83
CA PHE A 285 -0.30 10.40 19.03
C PHE A 285 0.63 10.23 20.24
N THR A 286 0.12 10.46 21.44
CA THR A 286 0.91 10.30 22.66
C THR A 286 0.72 8.90 23.21
N TYR A 287 1.82 8.17 23.42
CA TYR A 287 1.84 6.95 24.20
C TYR A 287 2.20 7.29 25.65
N GLN A 288 1.39 6.85 26.61
CA GLN A 288 1.64 7.15 28.02
C GLN A 288 1.54 5.89 28.88
N SER A 289 2.64 5.44 29.46
CA SER A 289 2.61 4.41 30.50
C SER A 289 2.20 5.00 31.83
N GLY A 290 1.13 4.45 32.41
CA GLY A 290 0.75 4.70 33.78
C GLY A 290 1.58 3.88 34.78
N PRO A 291 1.22 3.97 36.06
CA PRO A 291 1.76 3.08 37.09
C PRO A 291 1.59 1.62 36.68
N GLY A 292 2.54 0.77 37.06
CA GLY A 292 2.34 -0.67 37.00
C GLY A 292 1.19 -1.08 37.91
N LEU A 293 0.60 -2.27 37.66
CA LEU A 293 -0.32 -2.86 38.64
C LEU A 293 0.42 -3.00 39.97
N PRO A 294 -0.20 -2.63 41.10
CA PRO A 294 0.39 -2.89 42.40
C PRO A 294 0.55 -4.40 42.57
N ALA A 295 1.69 -4.84 43.12
CA ALA A 295 1.95 -6.26 43.37
C ALA A 295 0.90 -6.87 44.32
N SER A 296 0.35 -6.06 45.21
CA SER A 296 -0.80 -6.40 46.04
C SER A 296 -1.69 -5.18 46.28
N PHE A 297 -2.98 -5.42 46.41
CA PHE A 297 -3.96 -4.42 46.83
C PHE A 297 -4.95 -5.03 47.82
N LEU A 298 -5.58 -4.17 48.62
CA LEU A 298 -6.66 -4.58 49.50
C LEU A 298 -7.98 -4.54 48.74
N ALA A 299 -8.75 -5.61 48.83
CA ALA A 299 -10.12 -5.70 48.34
C ALA A 299 -11.06 -5.97 49.52
N ASP A 300 -12.23 -5.36 49.54
CA ASP A 300 -13.30 -5.72 50.45
C ASP A 300 -14.29 -6.68 49.79
N ALA A 301 -14.67 -7.73 50.51
CA ALA A 301 -15.79 -8.58 50.18
C ALA A 301 -16.94 -8.25 51.14
N GLN A 302 -18.04 -7.72 50.60
CA GLN A 302 -19.23 -7.42 51.38
C GLN A 302 -20.23 -8.56 51.22
N GLN A 303 -20.59 -9.19 52.34
CA GLN A 303 -21.67 -10.16 52.32
C GLN A 303 -23.02 -9.42 52.37
N ILE A 304 -23.78 -9.47 51.27
CA ILE A 304 -25.16 -8.96 51.24
C ILE A 304 -26.04 -9.98 51.98
N ILE A 305 -26.36 -9.68 53.24
CA ILE A 305 -27.29 -10.49 54.03
C ILE A 305 -28.72 -10.13 53.56
N ASN A 306 -29.47 -11.12 53.07
CA ASN A 306 -30.90 -11.05 52.71
C ASN A 306 -31.34 -10.29 51.45
N GLY A 307 -30.59 -10.31 50.33
CA GLY A 307 -31.14 -10.01 48.99
C GLY A 307 -31.81 -8.63 48.78
N SER A 308 -31.76 -7.75 49.79
CA SER A 308 -32.22 -6.37 49.77
C SER A 308 -30.98 -5.49 49.76
N GLY A 309 -30.95 -4.47 48.91
CA GLY A 309 -29.82 -3.53 48.77
C GLY A 309 -29.59 -2.63 49.99
N THR A 310 -29.96 -3.08 51.19
CA THR A 310 -29.84 -2.34 52.45
C THR A 310 -28.72 -2.95 53.27
N VAL A 311 -27.58 -2.26 53.30
CA VAL A 311 -26.40 -2.65 54.11
C VAL A 311 -26.67 -2.25 55.55
N THR A 312 -27.40 -3.07 56.30
CA THR A 312 -27.56 -2.88 57.75
C THR A 312 -27.10 -4.16 58.43
N GLY A 313 -25.82 -4.21 58.82
CA GLY A 313 -25.19 -5.36 59.49
C GLY A 313 -24.44 -6.36 58.59
N GLY A 314 -23.97 -5.94 57.40
CA GLY A 314 -23.12 -6.79 56.57
C GLY A 314 -21.70 -6.92 57.11
N VAL A 315 -21.15 -8.13 57.14
CA VAL A 315 -19.73 -8.38 57.44
C VAL A 315 -18.89 -7.88 56.27
N VAL A 316 -17.87 -7.08 56.57
CA VAL A 316 -16.87 -6.64 55.59
C VAL A 316 -15.58 -7.42 55.86
N ASP A 317 -15.23 -8.31 54.93
CA ASP A 317 -13.95 -9.01 54.97
C ASP A 317 -12.94 -8.28 54.10
N LEU A 318 -11.78 -7.93 54.67
CA LEU A 318 -10.66 -7.40 53.90
C LEU A 318 -9.78 -8.55 53.43
N TRP A 319 -9.42 -8.54 52.15
CA TRP A 319 -8.57 -9.51 51.49
C TRP A 319 -7.36 -8.81 50.89
N THR A 320 -6.19 -9.41 51.01
CA THR A 320 -5.04 -9.04 50.20
C THR A 320 -5.13 -9.82 48.89
N VAL A 321 -5.29 -9.10 47.79
CA VAL A 321 -5.18 -9.66 46.45
C VAL A 321 -3.77 -9.39 45.97
N SER A 322 -3.01 -10.45 45.71
CA SER A 322 -1.68 -10.33 45.09
C SER A 322 -1.78 -10.75 43.63
N LEU A 323 -1.33 -9.86 42.73
CA LEU A 323 -1.36 -10.06 41.29
C LEU A 323 0.00 -10.56 40.80
N GLY A 324 0.02 -11.61 39.97
CA GLY A 324 1.28 -12.21 39.51
C GLY A 324 1.12 -13.30 38.45
N ALA A 325 2.11 -14.20 38.33
CA ALA A 325 2.01 -15.37 37.46
C ALA A 325 0.90 -16.35 37.91
N SER A 326 0.51 -16.26 39.17
CA SER A 326 -0.71 -16.85 39.73
C SER A 326 -1.27 -15.85 40.72
N ASP A 327 -2.50 -15.43 40.50
CA ASP A 327 -3.18 -14.51 41.41
C ASP A 327 -3.51 -15.26 42.70
N THR A 328 -3.31 -14.60 43.84
CA THR A 328 -3.63 -15.17 45.15
C THR A 328 -4.50 -14.22 45.94
N ILE A 329 -5.42 -14.78 46.70
CA ILE A 329 -6.34 -14.05 47.57
C ILE A 329 -6.13 -14.60 48.98
N THR A 330 -5.66 -13.76 49.89
CA THR A 330 -5.42 -14.14 51.29
C THR A 330 -6.21 -13.24 52.24
N PRO A 331 -6.78 -13.76 53.33
CA PRO A 331 -7.48 -12.93 54.31
C PRO A 331 -6.51 -11.89 54.88
N TYR A 332 -6.88 -10.61 54.83
CA TYR A 332 -6.11 -9.53 55.48
C TYR A 332 -6.49 -9.41 56.96
N SER A 333 -7.78 -9.56 57.27
CA SER A 333 -8.30 -9.57 58.64
C SER A 333 -9.32 -10.68 58.84
N THR A 334 -9.51 -11.12 60.09
CA THR A 334 -10.68 -11.92 60.46
C THR A 334 -11.93 -11.07 60.37
N ALA A 335 -13.03 -11.65 59.89
CA ALA A 335 -14.36 -11.02 59.84
C ALA A 335 -14.66 -10.20 61.09
N GLN A 336 -14.90 -8.90 60.93
CA GLN A 336 -15.37 -8.02 62.01
C GLN A 336 -16.87 -7.79 61.83
N LEU A 337 -17.63 -8.12 62.88
CA LEU A 337 -19.08 -7.91 63.01
C LEU A 337 -19.39 -6.45 63.35
#